data_AF-R9KLJ4-F1
#
_entry.id   AF-R9KLJ4-F1
#
_cell.length_a   1.000
_cell.length_b   1.000
_cell.length_c   1.000
_cell.angle_alpha   90.00
_cell.angle_beta   90.00
_cell.angle_gamma   90.00
#
_symmetry.space_group_name_H-M   'P 1'
#
loop_
_entity.id
_entity.type
_entity.pdbx_description
1 polymer ?
#
loop_
_entity_poly.entity_id
_entity_poly.type
_entity_poly.pdbx_seq_one_letter_code
_entity_poly.pdbx_strand_id
1 'polypeptide(L)'
;MAKRRSCRRTTDENIIHEKAVKMRKMTDEQLVHYVEDRVEKARSEGFNRGKEQARKPVHVSISDILMEIGNIRGIGVSKLIDIGAVLSKYLEVDE
;
A
#
# COMPACT_ATOMS: atom_id res chain seq x y z
N MET A 1 53.97 -23.44 -10.56
CA MET A 1 52.94 -22.39 -10.42
C MET A 1 52.38 -22.44 -9.01
N ALA A 2 52.52 -21.37 -8.22
CA ALA A 2 51.92 -21.31 -6.90
C ALA A 2 50.38 -21.38 -7.06
N LYS A 3 49.75 -22.46 -6.55
CA LYS A 3 48.29 -22.54 -6.45
C LYS A 3 47.83 -21.33 -5.63
N ARG A 4 47.19 -20.36 -6.28
CA ARG A 4 46.57 -19.24 -5.59
C ARG A 4 45.58 -19.85 -4.60
N ARG A 5 45.75 -19.57 -3.30
CA ARG A 5 44.79 -19.98 -2.27
C ARG A 5 43.44 -19.46 -2.72
N SER A 6 42.50 -20.36 -2.99
CA SER A 6 41.10 -19.96 -3.16
C SER A 6 40.71 -19.32 -1.85
N CYS A 7 40.63 -17.98 -1.82
CA CYS A 7 40.10 -17.26 -0.67
C CYS A 7 38.71 -17.84 -0.43
N ARG A 8 38.57 -18.63 0.63
CA ARG A 8 37.34 -19.37 0.93
C ARG A 8 36.30 -18.36 1.36
N ARG A 9 35.55 -17.85 0.38
CA ARG A 9 34.47 -16.92 0.61
C ARG A 9 33.32 -17.63 1.31
N THR A 10 32.71 -16.96 2.28
CA THR A 10 31.44 -17.42 2.87
C THR A 10 30.33 -17.36 1.81
N THR A 11 29.20 -18.02 2.09
CA THR A 11 28.05 -18.03 1.16
C THR A 11 27.58 -16.60 0.84
N ASP A 12 27.56 -15.72 1.84
CA ASP A 12 27.18 -14.31 1.69
C ASP A 12 28.20 -13.52 0.86
N GLU A 13 29.49 -13.76 1.08
CA GLU A 13 30.55 -13.14 0.28
C GLU A 13 30.49 -13.58 -1.19
N ASN A 14 30.09 -14.83 -1.46
CA ASN A 14 29.88 -15.32 -2.82
C ASN A 14 28.71 -14.60 -3.49
N ILE A 15 27.60 -14.38 -2.78
CA ILE A 15 26.43 -13.65 -3.32
C ILE A 15 26.80 -12.21 -3.68
N ILE A 16 27.52 -11.52 -2.79
CA ILE A 16 27.98 -10.15 -3.05
C ILE A 16 28.96 -10.13 -4.23
N HIS A 17 29.88 -11.09 -4.28
CA HIS A 17 30.84 -11.21 -5.38
C HIS A 17 30.14 -11.42 -6.72
N GLU A 18 29.18 -12.35 -6.81
CA GLU A 18 28.43 -12.60 -8.03
C GLU A 18 27.64 -11.37 -8.50
N LYS A 19 26.99 -10.66 -7.58
CA LYS A 19 26.32 -9.39 -7.89
C LYS A 19 27.31 -8.37 -8.45
N ALA A 20 28.46 -8.20 -7.81
CA ALA A 20 29.50 -7.27 -8.28
C ALA A 20 30.06 -7.67 -9.66
N VAL A 21 30.25 -8.97 -9.91
CA VAL A 21 30.69 -9.48 -11.22
C VAL A 21 29.65 -9.20 -12.29
N LYS A 22 28.34 -9.38 -11.99
CA LYS A 22 27.26 -9.04 -12.92
C LYS A 22 27.23 -7.54 -13.23
N MET A 23 27.35 -6.67 -12.21
CA MET A 23 27.39 -5.22 -12.41
C MET A 23 28.54 -4.77 -13.32
N ARG A 24 29.74 -5.35 -13.14
CA ARG A 24 30.91 -5.02 -13.97
C ARG A 24 30.83 -5.53 -15.41
N LYS A 25 29.93 -6.47 -15.68
CA LYS A 25 29.72 -7.06 -17.02
C LYS A 25 28.62 -6.38 -17.82
N MET A 26 27.78 -5.57 -17.17
CA MET A 26 26.75 -4.81 -17.88
C MET A 26 27.36 -3.62 -18.61
N THR A 27 26.75 -3.25 -19.73
CA THR A 27 27.09 -2.02 -20.45
C THR A 27 26.50 -0.80 -19.74
N ASP A 28 27.00 0.40 -20.07
CA ASP A 28 26.51 1.64 -19.47
C ASP A 28 25.00 1.83 -19.71
N GLU A 29 24.50 1.51 -20.90
CA GLU A 29 23.06 1.53 -21.21
C GLU A 29 22.26 0.56 -20.32
N GLN A 30 22.73 -0.67 -20.16
CA GLN A 30 22.08 -1.66 -19.29
C GLN A 30 22.09 -1.23 -17.83
N LEU A 31 23.16 -0.58 -17.38
CA LEU A 31 23.27 -0.03 -16.03
C LEU A 31 22.26 1.12 -15.82
N VAL A 32 22.13 2.02 -16.79
CA VAL A 32 21.15 3.12 -16.73
C VAL A 32 19.73 2.55 -16.64
N HIS A 33 19.35 1.65 -17.54
CA HIS A 33 18.02 1.02 -17.50
C HIS A 33 17.78 0.26 -16.20
N TYR A 34 18.77 -0.49 -15.71
CA TYR A 34 18.64 -1.20 -14.43
C TYR A 34 18.35 -0.24 -13.26
N VAL A 35 18.90 0.97 -13.27
CA VAL A 35 18.64 1.98 -12.23
C VAL A 35 17.27 2.63 -12.43
N GLU A 36 16.92 3.01 -13.66
CA GLU A 36 15.63 3.63 -13.99
C GLU A 36 14.45 2.71 -13.63
N ASP A 37 14.50 1.45 -14.05
CA ASP A 37 13.49 0.43 -13.73
C ASP A 37 13.31 0.25 -12.22
N ARG A 38 14.40 0.33 -11.45
CA ARG A 38 14.35 0.22 -9.99
C ARG A 38 13.69 1.43 -9.35
N VAL A 39 13.97 2.64 -9.85
CA VAL A 39 13.36 3.88 -9.37
C VAL A 39 11.88 3.90 -9.70
N GLU A 40 11.51 3.55 -10.92
CA GLU A 40 10.11 3.50 -11.35
C GLU A 40 9.33 2.43 -10.59
N LYS A 41 9.93 1.25 -10.38
CA LYS A 41 9.35 0.20 -9.53
C LYS A 41 9.16 0.66 -8.09
N ALA A 42 10.14 1.33 -7.49
CA ALA A 42 10.00 1.86 -6.13
C ALA A 42 8.91 2.94 -6.03
N ARG A 43 8.77 3.81 -7.05
CA ARG A 43 7.72 4.82 -7.12
C ARG A 43 6.34 4.20 -7.24
N SER A 44 6.16 3.26 -8.17
CA SER A 44 4.89 2.57 -8.39
C SER A 44 4.49 1.71 -7.19
N GLU A 45 5.41 0.97 -6.59
CA GLU A 45 5.16 0.22 -5.36
C GLU A 45 4.83 1.15 -4.17
N GLY A 46 5.55 2.25 -4.01
CA GLY A 46 5.28 3.25 -2.97
C GLY A 46 3.89 3.87 -3.13
N PHE A 47 3.52 4.24 -4.36
CA PHE A 47 2.21 4.78 -4.68
C PHE A 47 1.09 3.77 -4.44
N ASN A 48 1.25 2.51 -4.89
CA ASN A 48 0.25 1.46 -4.71
C ASN A 48 0.06 1.09 -3.24
N ARG A 49 1.16 0.96 -2.46
CA ARG A 49 1.07 0.77 -1.01
C ARG A 49 0.38 1.94 -0.33
N GLY A 50 0.65 3.17 -0.78
CA GLY A 50 -0.05 4.36 -0.30
C GLY A 50 -1.54 4.33 -0.60
N LYS A 51 -1.94 3.89 -1.81
CA LYS A 51 -3.34 3.73 -2.20
C LYS A 51 -4.05 2.59 -1.45
N GLU A 52 -3.34 1.50 -1.16
CA GLU A 52 -3.86 0.38 -0.35
C GLU A 52 -4.00 0.76 1.13
N GLN A 53 -3.07 1.56 1.66
CA GLN A 53 -3.11 2.06 3.04
C GLN A 53 -4.04 3.25 3.23
N ALA A 54 -4.29 4.03 2.18
CA ALA A 54 -5.33 5.03 2.18
C ALA A 54 -6.64 4.30 2.47
N ARG A 55 -7.15 4.48 3.69
CA ARG A 55 -8.45 3.95 4.10
C ARG A 55 -9.43 4.38 3.01
N LYS A 56 -10.04 3.39 2.34
CA LYS A 56 -11.16 3.68 1.44
C LYS A 56 -12.10 4.59 2.21
N PRO A 57 -12.55 5.73 1.64
CA PRO A 57 -13.57 6.52 2.29
C PRO A 57 -14.71 5.57 2.60
N VAL A 58 -15.00 5.38 3.89
CA VAL A 58 -16.09 4.52 4.32
C VAL A 58 -17.33 5.28 3.86
N HIS A 59 -17.92 4.84 2.77
CA HIS A 59 -19.20 5.36 2.33
C HIS A 59 -20.24 4.87 3.32
N VAL A 60 -20.52 5.69 4.33
CA VAL A 60 -21.54 5.39 5.33
C VAL A 60 -22.86 5.90 4.79
N SER A 61 -23.79 4.98 4.50
CA SER A 61 -25.14 5.39 4.10
C SER A 61 -25.96 5.80 5.34
N ILE A 62 -26.84 6.79 5.18
CA ILE A 62 -27.76 7.20 6.25
C ILE A 62 -28.62 6.01 6.73
N SER A 63 -29.02 5.14 5.80
CA SER A 63 -29.79 3.93 6.10
C SER A 63 -29.07 2.96 7.04
N ASP A 64 -27.77 2.74 6.83
CA ASP A 64 -26.98 1.84 7.68
C ASP A 64 -26.86 2.39 9.11
N ILE A 65 -26.65 3.71 9.24
CA ILE A 65 -26.59 4.40 10.54
C ILE A 65 -27.93 4.25 11.27
N LEU A 66 -29.05 4.50 10.59
CA LEU A 66 -30.39 4.41 11.18
C LEU A 66 -30.73 2.99 11.63
N MET A 67 -30.31 1.98 10.87
CA MET A 67 -30.49 0.58 11.24
C MET A 67 -29.70 0.20 12.50
N GLU A 68 -28.44 0.64 12.60
CA GLU A 68 -27.60 0.39 13.77
C GLU A 68 -28.15 1.08 15.03
N ILE A 69 -28.60 2.33 14.88
CA ILE A 69 -29.25 3.10 15.95
C ILE A 69 -30.57 2.44 16.38
N GLY A 70 -31.35 1.89 15.46
CA GLY A 70 -32.61 1.21 15.77
C GLY A 70 -32.48 -0.05 16.60
N ASN A 71 -31.32 -0.70 16.55
CA ASN A 71 -31.04 -1.88 17.37
C ASN A 71 -30.69 -1.52 18.84
N ILE A 72 -30.50 -0.24 19.15
CA ILE A 72 -30.21 0.22 20.51
C ILE A 72 -31.49 0.19 21.35
N ARG A 73 -31.45 -0.55 22.47
CA ARG A 73 -32.56 -0.63 23.41
C ARG A 73 -32.96 0.76 23.92
N GLY A 74 -34.23 1.10 23.78
CA GLY A 74 -34.79 2.39 24.22
C GLY A 74 -34.92 3.44 23.11
N ILE A 75 -34.45 3.13 21.89
CA ILE A 75 -34.75 3.93 20.71
C ILE A 75 -36.02 3.38 20.06
N GLY A 76 -37.04 4.22 19.99
CA GLY A 76 -38.31 3.92 19.31
C GLY A 76 -38.40 4.62 17.95
N VAL A 77 -39.39 4.22 17.17
CA VAL A 77 -39.62 4.69 15.78
C VAL A 77 -39.65 6.21 15.69
N SER A 78 -40.34 6.90 16.61
CA SER A 78 -40.46 8.36 16.60
C SER A 78 -39.10 9.06 16.74
N LYS A 79 -38.25 8.61 17.69
CA LYS A 79 -36.91 9.18 17.87
C LYS A 79 -36.01 8.89 16.68
N LEU A 80 -36.20 7.74 16.04
CA LEU A 80 -35.41 7.32 14.89
C LEU A 80 -35.73 8.16 13.64
N ILE A 81 -36.99 8.57 13.47
CA ILE A 81 -37.41 9.54 12.44
C ILE A 81 -36.76 10.90 12.67
N ASP A 82 -36.78 11.41 13.91
CA ASP A 82 -36.15 12.70 14.24
C ASP A 82 -34.64 12.67 13.97
N ILE A 83 -33.97 11.57 14.33
CA ILE A 83 -32.54 11.36 14.04
C ILE A 83 -32.31 11.33 12.53
N GLY A 84 -33.16 10.65 11.76
CA GLY A 84 -33.08 10.64 10.30
C GLY A 84 -33.18 12.04 9.69
N ALA A 85 -34.14 12.85 10.16
CA ALA A 85 -34.30 14.24 9.70
C ALA A 85 -33.07 15.11 10.01
N VAL A 86 -32.44 14.92 11.18
CA VAL A 86 -31.20 15.62 11.54
C VAL A 86 -30.04 15.17 10.65
N LEU A 87 -29.88 13.86 10.43
CA LEU A 87 -28.83 13.31 9.59
C LEU A 87 -28.95 13.83 8.15
N SER A 88 -30.16 13.79 7.56
CA SER A 88 -30.41 14.29 6.21
C SER A 88 -30.13 15.80 6.06
N LYS A 89 -30.28 16.59 7.13
CA LYS A 89 -30.01 18.03 7.11
C LYS A 89 -28.51 18.36 7.08
N TYR A 90 -27.66 17.54 7.70
CA TYR A 90 -26.22 17.84 7.87
C TYR A 90 -25.32 17.03 6.94
N LEU A 91 -25.77 15.87 6.47
CA LEU A 91 -25.00 14.98 5.61
C LEU A 91 -25.31 15.16 4.13
N GLU A 92 -25.95 16.27 3.73
CA GLU A 92 -26.30 16.66 2.35
C GLU A 92 -25.96 15.56 1.33
N VAL A 93 -26.92 14.66 1.11
CA VAL A 93 -26.82 13.70 0.02
C VAL A 93 -26.91 14.55 -1.24
N ASP A 94 -25.75 14.94 -1.78
CA ASP A 94 -25.62 15.20 -3.21
C ASP A 94 -26.19 13.94 -3.90
N GLU A 95 -27.35 14.10 -4.54
CA GLU A 95 -27.93 13.11 -5.45
C GLU A 95 -26.95 12.70 -6.56
#